data_AF-A0A521GYY0-F1
#
_entry.id   AF-A0A521GYY0-F1
#
_cell.length_a   1.000
_cell.length_b   1.000
_cell.length_c   1.000
_cell.angle_alpha   90.00
_cell.angle_beta   90.00
_cell.angle_gamma   90.00
#
_symmetry.space_group_name_H-M   'P 1'
#
loop_
_entity.id
_entity.type
_entity.pdbx_description
1 polymer ?
#
loop_
_entity_poly.entity_id
_entity_poly.type
_entity_poly.pdbx_seq_one_letter_code
_entity_poly.pdbx_strand_id
1 'polypeptide(L)'
;MNALLLTVLAQAAAAPQAQPLSFDPMPDQLAAVDLNGDGARELLSVRGARLSLARPDGTVLTLEVPAAATQWTVADHDNDRRDDFLVLVDGESLQRLILERDADGAETLAWSPPLLEGLGGHGLTPRGVRPADFVRDLDQDGRADLVVPLGGRVRLYFGSGAGFAPGPDLDVAARLELEAGGLYAGGLLGRAARRLSVPALRLRDISGDGLPDLSVTDGYLMRQYISSADGLPAEPTVTVDLERFQEKLGEIKFDPRNVAGLARFAVFHHWVDVNQDGARDLIVLFGGNVLVFLGGRNGLDMRRPVEQLRASGNVLYALAMPVDRDPIPDLVLIRIEDISLAQLVKILVLSFSLKLEILSYKGLGNGRFEQSPLPEPFSRKLEVDSPSILKLYGDREEGDALRRTVVRLADFDGDGRRTDLALLDDQGELRGYRNLVPDLSILDTLTDKFVADLLRRRSDVELDTRTLMGWLLGRSSVLVSLTEGRKPFFRLPAPPDWSQPQAMGVHDFDGDGRDEILMLRRFGEEIRNGADEVVKRKARLVGFLVDPDQPAQPR
;
A
#
# COMPACT_ATOMS: atom_id res chain seq x y z
N MET A 1 -16.24 -35.69 4.38
CA MET A 1 -15.42 -35.33 5.56
C MET A 1 -13.96 -35.43 5.16
N ASN A 2 -13.35 -34.32 4.72
CA ASN A 2 -11.90 -34.23 4.63
C ASN A 2 -11.48 -33.13 5.60
N ALA A 3 -10.92 -33.52 6.74
CA ALA A 3 -10.25 -32.61 7.64
C ALA A 3 -9.03 -32.02 6.91
N LEU A 4 -8.77 -30.73 7.12
CA LEU A 4 -7.53 -30.08 6.70
C LEU A 4 -6.42 -30.70 7.55
N LEU A 5 -5.41 -31.34 6.96
CA LEU A 5 -4.21 -31.71 7.71
C LEU A 5 -3.23 -30.55 7.57
N LEU A 6 -3.02 -29.80 8.65
CA LEU A 6 -1.76 -29.07 8.83
C LEU A 6 -0.76 -30.11 9.35
N THR A 7 0.24 -30.46 8.54
CA THR A 7 1.32 -31.35 8.99
C THR A 7 2.59 -30.54 9.11
N VAL A 8 3.09 -30.36 10.34
CA VAL A 8 4.47 -29.94 10.58
C VAL A 8 5.34 -31.15 10.25
N LEU A 9 6.00 -31.14 9.09
CA LEU A 9 6.86 -32.24 8.65
C LEU A 9 8.26 -32.03 9.24
N ALA A 10 8.55 -32.62 10.39
CA ALA A 10 9.93 -32.77 10.82
C ALA A 10 10.65 -33.80 9.93
N GLN A 11 11.22 -33.35 8.79
CA GLN A 11 12.18 -34.15 8.03
C GLN A 11 13.42 -33.35 7.63
N ALA A 12 14.57 -33.92 7.99
CA ALA A 12 15.89 -33.39 7.77
C ALA A 12 16.29 -33.38 6.29
N ALA A 13 16.51 -32.19 5.74
CA ALA A 13 17.60 -31.89 4.82
C ALA A 13 17.70 -30.36 4.58
N ALA A 14 18.72 -29.75 5.17
CA ALA A 14 19.36 -28.48 4.79
C ALA A 14 18.51 -27.18 4.72
N ALA A 15 18.09 -26.69 5.88
CA ALA A 15 18.29 -25.30 6.37
C ALA A 15 17.88 -25.26 7.86
N PRO A 16 18.81 -25.14 8.83
CA PRO A 16 18.55 -25.38 10.25
C PRO A 16 17.79 -24.25 10.99
N GLN A 17 17.06 -23.39 10.27
CA GLN A 17 16.34 -22.23 10.84
C GLN A 17 14.86 -22.19 10.41
N ALA A 18 14.35 -23.25 9.75
CA ALA A 18 13.07 -23.18 9.06
C ALA A 18 12.15 -24.38 9.33
N GLN A 19 10.99 -24.15 9.93
CA GLN A 19 9.98 -25.20 10.15
C GLN A 19 9.07 -25.31 8.91
N PRO A 20 9.00 -26.48 8.24
CA PRO A 20 8.17 -26.64 7.06
C PRO A 20 6.69 -26.80 7.44
N LEU A 21 5.85 -26.05 6.74
CA LEU A 21 4.39 -26.07 6.83
C LEU A 21 3.83 -26.60 5.52
N SER A 22 2.78 -27.42 5.57
CA SER A 22 2.08 -27.88 4.37
C SER A 22 0.58 -27.80 4.57
N PHE A 23 -0.11 -27.20 3.60
CA PHE A 23 -1.56 -27.12 3.55
C PHE A 23 -2.09 -27.97 2.40
N ASP A 24 -2.76 -29.06 2.76
CA ASP A 24 -3.48 -29.92 1.82
C ASP A 24 -4.87 -30.28 2.40
N PRO A 25 -5.96 -29.85 1.76
CA PRO A 25 -6.02 -29.07 0.51
C PRO A 25 -5.65 -27.60 0.69
N MET A 26 -5.16 -26.97 -0.39
CA MET A 26 -4.80 -25.55 -0.40
C MET A 26 -5.97 -24.66 0.07
N PRO A 27 -5.73 -23.75 1.03
CA PRO A 27 -6.75 -22.82 1.50
C PRO A 27 -7.08 -21.78 0.43
N ASP A 28 -8.24 -21.16 0.54
CA ASP A 28 -8.60 -20.01 -0.30
C ASP A 28 -7.90 -18.75 0.22
N GLN A 29 -7.82 -18.57 1.55
CA GLN A 29 -7.08 -17.50 2.22
C GLN A 29 -6.41 -17.98 3.53
N LEU A 30 -5.44 -17.21 4.02
CA LEU A 30 -4.76 -17.40 5.30
C LEU A 30 -4.72 -16.09 6.09
N ALA A 31 -4.74 -16.22 7.42
CA ALA A 31 -4.56 -15.14 8.38
C ALA A 31 -3.65 -15.60 9.53
N ALA A 32 -2.92 -14.67 10.13
CA ALA A 32 -2.19 -14.87 11.39
C ALA A 32 -2.92 -14.09 12.49
N VAL A 33 -3.27 -14.74 13.59
CA VAL A 33 -4.11 -14.16 14.65
C VAL A 33 -3.72 -14.73 16.01
N ASP A 34 -3.70 -13.90 17.06
CA ASP A 34 -3.57 -14.37 18.45
C ASP A 34 -4.98 -14.44 19.06
N LEU A 35 -5.59 -15.62 19.03
CA LEU A 35 -6.96 -15.78 19.54
C LEU A 35 -7.02 -16.05 21.04
N ASN A 36 -5.94 -16.57 21.63
CA ASN A 36 -5.92 -17.02 23.02
C ASN A 36 -5.31 -15.96 23.97
N GLY A 37 -4.67 -14.93 23.40
CA GLY A 37 -4.03 -13.84 24.11
C GLY A 37 -2.70 -14.19 24.75
N ASP A 38 -2.00 -15.20 24.26
CA ASP A 38 -0.68 -15.61 24.77
C ASP A 38 0.49 -14.87 24.09
N GLY A 39 0.20 -14.00 23.11
CA GLY A 39 1.17 -13.25 22.34
C GLY A 39 1.63 -13.97 21.07
N ALA A 40 1.48 -15.30 20.99
CA ALA A 40 1.86 -16.08 19.83
C ALA A 40 0.74 -16.08 18.78
N ARG A 41 1.07 -15.73 17.55
CA ARG A 41 0.09 -15.74 16.45
C ARG A 41 -0.05 -17.12 15.84
N GLU A 42 -1.28 -17.59 15.74
CA GLU A 42 -1.62 -18.84 15.08
C GLU A 42 -2.09 -18.63 13.64
N LEU A 43 -1.93 -19.67 12.81
CA LEU A 43 -2.39 -19.65 11.43
C LEU A 43 -3.84 -20.12 11.32
N LEU A 44 -4.72 -19.19 10.92
CA LEU A 44 -6.11 -19.46 10.57
C LEU A 44 -6.25 -19.57 9.05
N SER A 45 -6.82 -20.68 8.60
CA SER A 45 -7.08 -20.93 7.18
C SER A 45 -8.56 -20.86 6.84
N VAL A 46 -8.86 -20.26 5.69
CA VAL A 46 -10.23 -20.09 5.18
C VAL A 46 -10.37 -20.89 3.89
N ARG A 47 -11.37 -21.76 3.82
CA ARG A 47 -11.67 -22.53 2.62
C ARG A 47 -13.18 -22.69 2.43
N GLY A 48 -13.72 -22.05 1.39
CA GLY A 48 -15.16 -21.89 1.24
C GLY A 48 -15.75 -21.19 2.47
N ALA A 49 -16.67 -21.87 3.16
CA ALA A 49 -17.29 -21.40 4.41
C ALA A 49 -16.55 -21.87 5.67
N ARG A 50 -15.53 -22.71 5.55
CA ARG A 50 -14.87 -23.33 6.69
C ARG A 50 -13.62 -22.55 7.12
N LEU A 51 -13.54 -22.31 8.42
CA LEU A 51 -12.36 -21.84 9.13
C LEU A 51 -11.65 -23.03 9.79
N SER A 52 -10.33 -23.01 9.78
CA SER A 52 -9.50 -24.02 10.44
C SER A 52 -8.28 -23.38 11.05
N LEU A 53 -8.24 -23.40 12.39
CA LEU A 53 -7.12 -22.93 13.21
C LEU A 53 -6.26 -24.13 13.56
N ALA A 54 -4.99 -24.07 13.20
CA ALA A 54 -4.03 -25.11 13.57
C ALA A 54 -3.26 -24.67 14.81
N ARG A 55 -3.23 -25.54 15.83
CA ARG A 55 -2.51 -25.31 17.07
C ARG A 55 -1.11 -25.91 17.02
N PRO A 56 -0.16 -25.37 17.81
CA PRO A 56 1.20 -25.91 17.91
C PRO A 56 1.27 -27.38 18.34
N ASP A 57 0.29 -27.86 19.12
CA ASP A 57 0.18 -29.25 19.58
C ASP A 57 -0.32 -30.24 18.50
N GLY A 58 -0.62 -29.73 17.30
CA GLY A 58 -1.17 -30.51 16.18
C GLY A 58 -2.69 -30.64 16.18
N THR A 59 -3.38 -30.08 17.16
CA THR A 59 -4.85 -30.01 17.19
C THR A 59 -5.34 -29.02 16.12
N VAL A 60 -6.46 -29.35 15.46
CA VAL A 60 -7.09 -28.45 14.49
C VAL A 60 -8.52 -28.16 14.94
N LEU A 61 -8.77 -26.89 15.28
CA LEU A 61 -10.10 -26.42 15.60
C LEU A 61 -10.78 -25.92 14.32
N THR A 62 -12.07 -26.21 14.16
CA THR A 62 -12.81 -25.82 12.96
C THR A 62 -14.14 -25.19 13.29
N LEU A 63 -14.53 -24.18 12.52
CA LEU A 63 -15.82 -23.50 12.60
C LEU A 63 -16.30 -23.16 11.19
N GLU A 64 -17.61 -23.09 10.96
CA GLU A 64 -18.15 -22.55 9.72
C GLU A 64 -18.48 -21.06 9.93
N VAL A 65 -18.28 -20.25 8.89
CA VAL A 65 -18.67 -18.84 8.92
C VAL A 65 -20.17 -18.71 9.15
N PRO A 66 -20.63 -17.61 9.77
CA PRO A 66 -22.01 -17.50 10.23
C PRO A 66 -23.01 -17.29 9.08
N ALA A 67 -22.55 -16.78 7.93
CA ALA A 67 -23.42 -16.55 6.77
C ALA A 67 -22.74 -16.74 5.41
N ALA A 68 -23.57 -16.80 4.37
CA ALA A 68 -23.14 -17.01 3.00
C ALA A 68 -22.43 -15.80 2.37
N ALA A 69 -22.60 -14.59 2.91
CA ALA A 69 -21.86 -13.39 2.49
C ALA A 69 -21.09 -12.84 3.70
N THR A 70 -19.85 -13.28 3.87
CA THR A 70 -19.01 -12.91 5.02
C THR A 70 -17.75 -12.20 4.53
N GLN A 71 -17.51 -11.00 5.03
CA GLN A 71 -16.21 -10.33 4.87
C GLN A 71 -15.43 -10.49 6.17
N TRP A 72 -14.12 -10.66 6.11
CA TRP A 72 -13.29 -10.81 7.31
C TRP A 72 -12.05 -9.93 7.26
N THR A 73 -11.52 -9.60 8.44
CA THR A 73 -10.25 -8.91 8.62
C THR A 73 -9.59 -9.32 9.92
N VAL A 74 -8.33 -8.94 10.07
CA VAL A 74 -7.58 -9.10 11.32
C VAL A 74 -7.10 -7.72 11.75
N ALA A 75 -7.50 -7.31 12.96
CA ALA A 75 -7.13 -6.03 13.54
C ALA A 75 -7.32 -6.06 15.05
N ASP A 76 -6.48 -5.32 15.77
CA ASP A 76 -6.75 -4.91 17.15
C ASP A 76 -7.88 -3.88 17.16
N HIS A 77 -9.08 -4.31 17.56
CA HIS A 77 -10.27 -3.44 17.54
C HIS A 77 -10.55 -2.74 18.86
N ASP A 78 -10.11 -3.32 19.99
CA ASP A 78 -10.38 -2.81 21.33
C ASP A 78 -9.14 -2.14 21.98
N ASN A 79 -8.05 -2.03 21.22
CA ASN A 79 -6.77 -1.42 21.60
C ASN A 79 -6.14 -2.13 22.80
N ASP A 80 -6.30 -3.46 22.85
CA ASP A 80 -5.67 -4.31 23.86
C ASP A 80 -4.31 -4.87 23.40
N ARG A 81 -3.86 -4.44 22.20
CA ARG A 81 -2.63 -4.86 21.51
C ARG A 81 -2.66 -6.30 21.00
N ARG A 82 -3.83 -6.91 20.89
CA ARG A 82 -4.02 -8.24 20.33
C ARG A 82 -4.86 -8.13 19.06
N ASP A 83 -4.50 -8.96 18.09
CA ASP A 83 -5.21 -8.99 16.82
C ASP A 83 -6.46 -9.86 16.95
N ASP A 84 -7.63 -9.30 16.65
CA ASP A 84 -8.88 -10.07 16.58
C ASP A 84 -9.20 -10.50 15.15
N PHE A 85 -9.76 -11.69 14.98
CA PHE A 85 -10.38 -12.08 13.72
C PHE A 85 -11.84 -11.65 13.69
N LEU A 86 -12.12 -10.63 12.89
CA LEU A 86 -13.42 -9.97 12.81
C LEU A 86 -14.14 -10.35 11.53
N VAL A 87 -15.46 -10.50 11.61
CA VAL A 87 -16.32 -10.79 10.46
C VAL A 87 -17.48 -9.81 10.37
N LEU A 88 -17.69 -9.29 9.17
CA LEU A 88 -18.90 -8.59 8.77
C LEU A 88 -19.84 -9.60 8.10
N VAL A 89 -20.92 -9.93 8.80
CA VAL A 89 -21.87 -10.99 8.45
C VAL A 89 -23.04 -10.39 7.68
N ASP A 90 -23.19 -10.77 6.41
CA ASP A 90 -24.19 -10.26 5.45
C ASP A 90 -24.25 -8.73 5.33
N GLY A 91 -23.26 -8.01 5.86
CA GLY A 91 -23.28 -6.55 5.99
C GLY A 91 -24.17 -6.03 7.11
N GLU A 92 -24.69 -6.88 8.00
CA GLU A 92 -25.66 -6.52 9.04
C GLU A 92 -25.12 -6.55 10.46
N SER A 93 -24.16 -7.43 10.74
CA SER A 93 -23.56 -7.53 12.07
C SER A 93 -22.06 -7.72 12.02
N LEU A 94 -21.37 -7.10 12.96
CA LEU A 94 -19.95 -7.34 13.25
C LEU A 94 -19.85 -8.40 14.36
N GLN A 95 -19.07 -9.45 14.12
CA GLN A 95 -18.79 -10.49 15.12
C GLN A 95 -17.29 -10.74 15.19
N ARG A 96 -16.84 -11.28 16.32
CA ARG A 96 -15.46 -11.71 16.54
C ARG A 96 -15.39 -13.23 16.67
N LEU A 97 -14.34 -13.83 16.11
CA LEU A 97 -13.99 -15.21 16.38
C LEU A 97 -13.36 -15.31 17.77
N ILE A 98 -13.89 -16.19 18.61
CA ILE A 98 -13.41 -16.41 19.98
C ILE A 98 -13.10 -17.88 20.23
N LEU A 99 -12.32 -18.12 21.28
CA LEU A 99 -12.11 -19.45 21.84
C LEU A 99 -12.97 -19.63 23.07
N GLU A 100 -13.84 -20.63 23.04
CA GLU A 100 -14.62 -21.05 24.20
C GLU A 100 -13.98 -22.30 24.81
N ARG A 101 -13.88 -22.32 26.14
CA ARG A 101 -13.47 -23.50 26.90
C ARG A 101 -14.70 -24.17 27.46
N ASP A 102 -14.83 -25.47 27.23
CA ASP A 102 -15.83 -26.27 27.92
C ASP A 102 -15.44 -26.53 29.40
N ALA A 103 -16.31 -27.23 30.12
CA ALA A 103 -16.10 -27.53 31.54
C ALA A 103 -14.88 -28.44 31.79
N ASP A 104 -14.44 -29.18 30.78
CA ASP A 104 -13.27 -30.07 30.83
C ASP A 104 -11.99 -29.36 30.36
N GLY A 105 -12.10 -28.08 29.98
CA GLY A 105 -10.99 -27.23 29.54
C GLY A 105 -10.63 -27.38 28.07
N ALA A 106 -11.40 -28.15 27.28
CA ALA A 106 -11.19 -28.27 25.85
C ALA A 106 -11.65 -27.00 25.14
N GLU A 107 -10.83 -26.52 24.22
CA GLU A 107 -11.09 -25.30 23.46
C GLU A 107 -11.85 -25.60 22.17
N THR A 108 -12.81 -24.74 21.86
CA THR A 108 -13.54 -24.76 20.58
C THR A 108 -13.61 -23.36 20.01
N LEU A 109 -13.65 -23.26 18.67
CA LEU A 109 -13.91 -22.00 18.01
C LEU A 109 -15.41 -21.67 18.08
N ALA A 110 -15.73 -20.44 18.45
CA ALA A 110 -17.08 -19.92 18.46
C ALA A 110 -17.14 -18.49 17.92
N TRP A 111 -18.32 -18.04 17.52
CA TRP A 111 -18.58 -16.64 17.23
C TRP A 111 -19.05 -15.94 18.49
N SER A 112 -18.51 -14.76 18.77
CA SER A 112 -19.04 -13.90 19.82
C SER A 112 -20.49 -13.53 19.54
N PRO A 113 -21.26 -13.11 20.56
CA PRO A 113 -22.41 -12.25 20.32
C PRO A 113 -22.00 -11.07 19.41
N PRO A 114 -22.89 -10.55 18.56
CA PRO A 114 -22.60 -9.40 17.72
C PRO A 114 -22.05 -8.23 18.54
N LEU A 115 -20.88 -7.75 18.13
CA LEU A 115 -20.27 -6.54 18.68
C LEU A 115 -21.08 -5.30 18.26
N LEU A 116 -21.68 -5.38 17.07
CA LEU A 116 -22.58 -4.36 16.54
C LEU A 116 -23.57 -5.02 15.58
N GLU A 117 -24.82 -4.57 15.59
CA GLU A 117 -25.91 -5.01 14.70
C GLU A 117 -26.56 -3.82 13.99
N GLY A 118 -27.42 -4.11 13.01
CA GLY A 118 -28.20 -3.09 12.30
C GLY A 118 -27.33 -2.22 11.39
N LEU A 119 -26.26 -2.81 10.86
CA LEU A 119 -25.32 -2.11 9.98
C LEU A 119 -25.95 -1.73 8.63
N GLY A 120 -27.02 -2.41 8.21
CA GLY A 120 -27.85 -2.02 7.06
C GLY A 120 -27.33 -2.47 5.69
N GLY A 121 -26.34 -3.36 5.65
CA GLY A 121 -25.73 -3.91 4.44
C GLY A 121 -26.41 -5.15 3.86
N HIS A 122 -27.57 -5.56 4.38
CA HIS A 122 -28.25 -6.78 3.97
C HIS A 122 -28.48 -6.82 2.45
N GLY A 123 -28.01 -7.90 1.82
CA GLY A 123 -28.14 -8.11 0.38
C GLY A 123 -27.24 -7.22 -0.49
N LEU A 124 -26.45 -6.32 0.10
CA LEU A 124 -25.48 -5.48 -0.59
C LEU A 124 -24.06 -6.09 -0.55
N THR A 125 -23.80 -6.96 0.43
CA THR A 125 -22.53 -7.69 0.53
C THR A 125 -22.44 -8.82 -0.50
N PRO A 126 -21.35 -8.90 -1.29
CA PRO A 126 -21.15 -9.99 -2.23
C PRO A 126 -21.05 -11.35 -1.54
N ARG A 127 -21.83 -12.35 -1.99
CA ARG A 127 -21.74 -13.74 -1.50
C ARG A 127 -20.32 -14.31 -1.57
N GLY A 128 -19.98 -15.17 -0.62
CA GLY A 128 -18.68 -15.80 -0.41
C GLY A 128 -18.02 -15.33 0.88
N VAL A 129 -16.87 -15.94 1.21
CA VAL A 129 -16.01 -15.53 2.33
C VAL A 129 -14.77 -14.85 1.77
N ARG A 130 -14.55 -13.57 2.13
CA ARG A 130 -13.47 -12.77 1.55
C ARG A 130 -12.81 -11.83 2.56
N PRO A 131 -11.50 -11.58 2.44
CA PRO A 131 -10.86 -10.52 3.18
C PRO A 131 -11.38 -9.16 2.70
N ALA A 132 -11.52 -8.21 3.62
CA ALA A 132 -11.80 -6.82 3.31
C ALA A 132 -11.24 -5.90 4.40
N ASP A 133 -10.86 -4.69 4.02
CA ASP A 133 -10.26 -3.73 4.94
C ASP A 133 -11.33 -2.80 5.52
N PHE A 134 -12.29 -3.36 6.26
CA PHE A 134 -13.39 -2.61 6.87
C PHE A 134 -13.10 -2.13 8.30
N VAL A 135 -11.92 -2.41 8.85
CA VAL A 135 -11.47 -1.93 10.17
C VAL A 135 -10.19 -1.12 9.99
N ARG A 136 -10.21 0.16 10.38
CA ARG A 136 -9.10 1.11 10.21
C ARG A 136 -9.23 2.23 11.25
N ASP A 137 -8.14 2.70 11.82
CA ASP A 137 -8.11 3.95 12.58
C ASP A 137 -8.13 5.13 11.57
N LEU A 138 -9.30 5.74 11.37
CA LEU A 138 -9.50 6.79 10.37
C LEU A 138 -9.13 8.17 10.91
N ASP A 139 -9.41 8.43 12.18
CA ASP A 139 -9.22 9.74 12.84
C ASP A 139 -7.90 9.85 13.64
N GLN A 140 -7.13 8.77 13.69
CA GLN A 140 -5.82 8.66 14.36
C GLN A 140 -5.91 8.82 15.87
N ASP A 141 -7.06 8.49 16.48
CA ASP A 141 -7.23 8.49 17.93
C ASP A 141 -6.65 7.22 18.61
N GLY A 142 -6.14 6.28 17.81
CA GLY A 142 -5.58 5.01 18.26
C GLY A 142 -6.63 3.93 18.52
N ARG A 143 -7.89 4.14 18.12
CA ARG A 143 -8.96 3.15 18.16
C ARG A 143 -9.33 2.73 16.75
N ALA A 144 -9.87 1.53 16.63
CA ALA A 144 -10.36 1.03 15.36
C ALA A 144 -11.72 1.65 15.01
N ASP A 145 -11.85 2.17 13.79
CA ASP A 145 -13.13 2.55 13.19
C ASP A 145 -13.59 1.50 12.18
N LEU A 146 -14.90 1.49 11.91
CA LEU A 146 -15.50 0.63 10.90
C LEU A 146 -15.85 1.41 9.64
N VAL A 147 -15.55 0.79 8.51
CA VAL A 147 -15.88 1.25 7.16
C VAL A 147 -16.81 0.21 6.55
N VAL A 148 -18.11 0.35 6.82
CA VAL A 148 -19.10 -0.64 6.40
C VAL A 148 -19.61 -0.32 5.00
N PRO A 149 -19.41 -1.21 4.03
CA PRO A 149 -19.85 -0.98 2.68
C PRO A 149 -21.34 -1.31 2.48
N LEU A 150 -22.07 -0.34 1.96
CA LEU A 150 -23.51 -0.40 1.69
C LEU A 150 -23.77 -0.27 0.19
N GLY A 151 -23.09 -1.09 -0.62
CA GLY A 151 -23.16 -1.06 -2.08
C GLY A 151 -22.47 0.18 -2.66
N GLY A 152 -23.24 1.17 -3.10
CA GLY A 152 -22.71 2.43 -3.65
C GLY A 152 -22.31 3.48 -2.60
N ARG A 153 -22.51 3.16 -1.32
CA ARG A 153 -22.22 4.05 -0.18
C ARG A 153 -21.36 3.33 0.84
N VAL A 154 -20.82 4.09 1.78
CA VAL A 154 -20.10 3.57 2.94
C VAL A 154 -20.67 4.22 4.19
N ARG A 155 -20.94 3.43 5.21
CA ARG A 155 -21.28 3.91 6.54
C ARG A 155 -20.07 3.81 7.45
N LEU A 156 -19.76 4.91 8.13
CA LEU A 156 -18.70 4.93 9.11
C LEU A 156 -19.24 4.63 10.50
N TYR A 157 -18.44 3.95 11.32
CA TYR A 157 -18.64 3.89 12.76
C TYR A 157 -17.31 4.17 13.45
N PHE A 158 -17.29 5.10 14.39
CA PHE A 158 -16.07 5.50 15.08
C PHE A 158 -15.86 4.67 16.34
N GLY A 159 -14.62 4.24 16.55
CA GLY A 159 -14.21 3.57 17.78
C GLY A 159 -14.43 4.46 19.00
N SER A 160 -14.88 3.87 20.10
CA SER A 160 -15.11 4.57 21.36
C SER A 160 -14.84 3.64 22.54
N GLY A 161 -14.69 4.20 23.74
CA GLY A 161 -14.51 3.39 24.95
C GLY A 161 -15.68 2.45 25.31
N ALA A 162 -16.83 2.58 24.63
CA ALA A 162 -18.02 1.75 24.84
C ALA A 162 -18.38 0.87 23.62
N GLY A 163 -17.48 0.76 22.63
CA GLY A 163 -17.74 0.08 21.34
C GLY A 163 -17.75 1.08 20.20
N PHE A 164 -18.71 0.98 19.29
CA PHE A 164 -18.73 1.79 18.06
C PHE A 164 -19.84 2.84 18.08
N ALA A 165 -19.47 4.10 17.86
CA ALA A 165 -20.41 5.20 17.68
C ALA A 165 -20.82 5.34 16.21
N PRO A 166 -22.11 5.49 15.88
CA PRO A 166 -22.54 5.66 14.49
C PRO A 166 -21.99 6.96 13.90
N GLY A 167 -21.38 6.85 12.73
CA GLY A 167 -20.93 7.96 11.90
C GLY A 167 -21.85 8.22 10.70
N PRO A 168 -21.42 9.05 9.74
CA PRO A 168 -22.22 9.40 8.56
C PRO A 168 -22.34 8.25 7.55
N ASP A 169 -23.39 8.35 6.72
CA ASP A 169 -23.50 7.63 5.44
C ASP A 169 -22.88 8.48 4.34
N LEU A 170 -21.79 8.01 3.76
CA LEU A 170 -21.05 8.71 2.73
C LEU A 170 -21.42 8.15 1.35
N ASP A 171 -21.77 9.04 0.42
CA ASP A 171 -21.94 8.69 -0.99
C ASP A 171 -20.58 8.52 -1.68
N VAL A 172 -19.91 7.42 -1.33
CA VAL A 172 -18.62 7.02 -1.85
C VAL A 172 -18.78 5.68 -2.56
N ALA A 173 -18.44 5.66 -3.85
CA ALA A 173 -18.52 4.45 -4.67
C ALA A 173 -17.56 3.37 -4.15
N ALA A 174 -18.06 2.44 -3.34
CA ALA A 174 -17.34 1.19 -3.10
C ALA A 174 -17.34 0.38 -4.40
N ARG A 175 -16.15 0.04 -4.89
CA ARG A 175 -16.00 -0.64 -6.17
C ARG A 175 -16.08 -2.13 -5.99
N LEU A 176 -16.90 -2.77 -6.82
CA LEU A 176 -16.89 -4.21 -6.96
C LEU A 176 -15.92 -4.59 -8.09
N GLU A 177 -14.72 -5.00 -7.73
CA GLU A 177 -13.71 -5.46 -8.66
C GLU A 177 -13.94 -6.94 -8.97
N LEU A 178 -13.99 -7.28 -10.26
CA LEU A 178 -14.02 -8.65 -10.73
C LEU A 178 -12.59 -9.10 -11.02
N GLU A 179 -12.02 -9.89 -10.11
CA GLU A 179 -10.79 -10.60 -10.39
C GLU A 179 -11.12 -11.84 -11.22
N ALA A 180 -10.83 -11.80 -12.52
CA ALA A 180 -10.78 -13.01 -13.33
C ALA A 180 -9.41 -13.67 -13.14
N GLY A 181 -9.39 -14.91 -12.68
CA GLY A 181 -8.15 -15.69 -12.55
C GLY A 181 -7.34 -15.66 -13.84
N GLY A 182 -6.03 -15.43 -13.70
CA GLY A 182 -5.12 -15.24 -14.84
C GLY A 182 -5.23 -16.36 -15.89
N LEU A 183 -5.04 -15.98 -17.16
CA LEU A 183 -5.19 -16.78 -18.38
C LEU A 183 -4.41 -18.12 -18.42
N TYR A 184 -3.56 -18.40 -17.42
CA TYR A 184 -2.77 -19.63 -17.32
C TYR A 184 -3.43 -20.74 -16.47
N ALA A 185 -4.62 -20.49 -15.92
CA ALA A 185 -5.40 -21.49 -15.19
C ALA A 185 -6.77 -21.73 -15.85
N GLY A 186 -6.77 -22.40 -17.01
CA GLY A 186 -7.90 -23.16 -17.56
C GLY A 186 -9.30 -22.54 -17.47
N GLY A 187 -9.65 -21.75 -18.49
CA GLY A 187 -11.03 -21.41 -18.84
C GLY A 187 -11.41 -19.95 -18.54
N LEU A 188 -12.20 -19.36 -19.44
CA LEU A 188 -12.82 -18.03 -19.33
C LEU A 188 -13.76 -17.84 -18.11
N LEU A 189 -13.87 -18.85 -17.23
CA LEU A 189 -14.61 -18.86 -15.98
C LEU A 189 -13.76 -19.35 -14.79
N GLY A 190 -12.43 -19.46 -14.95
CA GLY A 190 -11.49 -19.85 -13.90
C GLY A 190 -11.44 -18.81 -12.79
N ARG A 191 -12.31 -18.95 -11.79
CA ARG A 191 -12.47 -18.07 -10.61
C ARG A 191 -12.63 -16.59 -10.99
N ALA A 192 -13.86 -16.19 -11.30
CA ALA A 192 -14.27 -14.80 -11.14
C ALA A 192 -14.51 -14.54 -9.64
N ALA A 193 -13.57 -13.91 -8.95
CA ALA A 193 -13.78 -13.39 -7.61
C ALA A 193 -14.30 -11.95 -7.68
N ARG A 194 -15.16 -11.56 -6.73
CA ARG A 194 -15.68 -10.21 -6.60
C ARG A 194 -15.08 -9.61 -5.33
N ARG A 195 -14.10 -8.72 -5.46
CA ARG A 195 -13.53 -7.98 -4.35
C ARG A 195 -14.29 -6.67 -4.20
N LEU A 196 -14.64 -6.32 -2.98
CA LEU A 196 -15.16 -5.00 -2.70
C LEU A 196 -13.99 -4.14 -2.21
N SER A 197 -13.76 -3.01 -2.87
CA SER A 197 -12.69 -2.06 -2.54
C SER A 197 -13.31 -0.74 -2.14
N VAL A 198 -12.93 -0.25 -0.95
CA VAL A 198 -13.28 1.10 -0.50
C VAL A 198 -12.10 2.01 -0.83
N PRO A 199 -12.32 3.18 -1.47
CA PRO A 199 -11.24 4.12 -1.75
C PRO A 199 -10.53 4.57 -0.47
N ALA A 200 -9.36 5.18 -0.62
CA ALA A 200 -8.62 5.70 0.51
C ALA A 200 -9.41 6.84 1.18
N LEU A 201 -9.82 6.61 2.43
CA LEU A 201 -10.46 7.57 3.32
C LEU A 201 -9.38 8.14 4.24
N ARG A 202 -9.29 9.46 4.36
CA ARG A 202 -8.37 10.12 5.31
C ARG A 202 -9.08 11.27 6.01
N LEU A 203 -9.19 11.18 7.33
CA LEU A 203 -9.64 12.28 8.18
C LEU A 203 -8.47 13.17 8.57
N ARG A 204 -8.62 14.47 8.37
CA ARG A 204 -7.68 15.52 8.80
C ARG A 204 -8.35 16.87 8.63
N ASP A 205 -7.89 17.87 9.34
CA ASP A 205 -8.32 19.25 9.07
C ASP A 205 -7.81 19.69 7.69
N ILE A 206 -8.72 19.83 6.73
CA ILE A 206 -8.48 20.28 5.35
C ILE A 206 -8.94 21.73 5.20
N SER A 207 -9.96 22.14 5.95
CA SER A 207 -10.62 23.43 5.87
C SER A 207 -9.98 24.51 6.75
N GLY A 208 -9.07 24.12 7.64
CA GLY A 208 -8.37 24.99 8.58
C GLY A 208 -9.24 25.43 9.77
N ASP A 209 -10.35 24.73 10.03
CA ASP A 209 -11.32 25.11 11.07
C ASP A 209 -11.12 24.36 12.41
N GLY A 210 -10.14 23.47 12.47
CA GLY A 210 -9.81 22.65 13.64
C GLY A 210 -10.68 21.39 13.78
N LEU A 211 -11.63 21.14 12.88
CA LEU A 211 -12.42 19.91 12.84
C LEU A 211 -11.81 18.93 11.82
N PRO A 212 -11.88 17.62 12.07
CA PRO A 212 -11.41 16.62 11.10
C PRO A 212 -12.37 16.55 9.90
N ASP A 213 -11.89 16.90 8.71
CA ASP A 213 -12.58 16.75 7.44
C ASP A 213 -12.23 15.43 6.77
N LEU A 214 -13.09 14.92 5.90
CA LEU A 214 -12.80 13.70 5.14
C LEU A 214 -12.37 14.01 3.71
N SER A 215 -11.21 13.46 3.33
CA SER A 215 -10.76 13.34 1.94
C SER A 215 -10.92 11.92 1.43
N VAL A 216 -11.52 11.79 0.25
CA VAL A 216 -11.69 10.51 -0.46
C VAL A 216 -11.03 10.60 -1.82
N THR A 217 -10.08 9.71 -2.09
CA THR A 217 -9.39 9.65 -3.38
C THR A 217 -9.70 8.34 -4.09
N ASP A 218 -10.26 8.44 -5.28
CA ASP A 218 -10.62 7.31 -6.14
C ASP A 218 -10.12 7.54 -7.58
N GLY A 219 -8.88 7.12 -7.85
CA GLY A 219 -8.22 7.39 -9.13
C GLY A 219 -8.04 8.89 -9.38
N TYR A 220 -8.62 9.40 -10.48
CA TYR A 220 -8.61 10.82 -10.81
C TYR A 220 -9.73 11.63 -10.13
N LEU A 221 -10.63 10.97 -9.41
CA LEU A 221 -11.72 11.63 -8.71
C LEU A 221 -11.36 11.82 -7.23
N MET A 222 -11.47 13.05 -6.76
CA MET A 222 -11.29 13.39 -5.35
C MET A 222 -12.55 14.04 -4.82
N ARG A 223 -12.90 13.73 -3.58
CA ARG A 223 -14.05 14.31 -2.88
C ARG A 223 -13.63 14.80 -1.50
N GLN A 224 -14.10 15.98 -1.13
CA GLN A 224 -13.96 16.57 0.19
C GLN A 224 -15.32 16.60 0.87
N TYR A 225 -15.37 16.15 2.11
CA TYR A 225 -16.52 16.27 2.99
C TYR A 225 -16.06 17.12 4.16
N ILE A 226 -16.43 18.40 4.13
CA ILE A 226 -16.01 19.37 5.14
C ILE A 226 -16.94 19.27 6.33
N SER A 227 -16.35 19.03 7.49
CA SER A 227 -17.06 18.84 8.74
C SER A 227 -17.75 20.12 9.19
N SER A 228 -18.81 19.94 9.97
CA SER A 228 -19.55 21.03 10.61
C SER A 228 -19.82 20.69 12.07
N ALA A 229 -20.52 21.56 12.80
CA ALA A 229 -20.97 21.27 14.16
C ALA A 229 -21.86 20.01 14.24
N ASP A 230 -22.54 19.66 13.14
CA ASP A 230 -23.39 18.48 13.02
C ASP A 230 -22.61 17.23 12.54
N GLY A 231 -21.30 17.35 12.34
CA GLY A 231 -20.42 16.32 11.81
C GLY A 231 -20.21 16.39 10.30
N LEU A 232 -19.76 15.27 9.73
CA LEU A 232 -19.49 15.11 8.29
C LEU A 232 -20.80 15.08 7.47
N PRO A 233 -20.88 15.81 6.35
CA PRO A 233 -22.03 15.75 5.46
C PRO A 233 -22.11 14.40 4.74
N ALA A 234 -23.32 13.99 4.33
CA ALA A 234 -23.53 12.76 3.58
C ALA A 234 -23.05 12.85 2.13
N GLU A 235 -23.16 14.03 1.54
CA GLU A 235 -22.69 14.35 0.19
C GLU A 235 -21.38 15.14 0.25
N PRO A 236 -20.50 14.99 -0.76
CA PRO A 236 -19.25 15.72 -0.79
C PRO A 236 -19.50 17.22 -0.95
N THR A 237 -18.89 18.03 -0.09
CA THR A 237 -18.87 19.49 -0.19
C THR A 237 -18.20 19.94 -1.49
N VAL A 238 -17.11 19.26 -1.87
CA VAL A 238 -16.38 19.53 -3.11
C VAL A 238 -16.00 18.23 -3.81
N THR A 239 -16.15 18.21 -5.13
CA THR A 239 -15.66 17.11 -5.99
C THR A 239 -14.69 17.68 -7.02
N VAL A 240 -13.49 17.12 -7.07
CA VAL A 240 -12.44 17.44 -8.04
C VAL A 240 -12.24 16.25 -8.96
N ASP A 241 -12.54 16.46 -10.23
CA ASP A 241 -12.33 15.49 -11.30
C ASP A 241 -11.08 15.89 -12.09
N LEU A 242 -9.98 15.20 -11.82
CA LEU A 242 -8.68 15.48 -12.46
C LEU A 242 -8.65 15.04 -13.93
N GLU A 243 -9.55 14.15 -14.36
CA GLU A 243 -9.64 13.69 -15.74
C GLU A 243 -10.08 14.82 -16.67
N ARG A 244 -10.92 15.75 -16.18
CA ARG A 244 -11.29 16.97 -16.91
C ARG A 244 -10.11 17.87 -17.27
N PHE A 245 -9.00 17.80 -16.53
CA PHE A 245 -7.78 18.51 -16.94
C PHE A 245 -7.07 17.79 -18.08
N GLN A 246 -7.14 16.45 -18.13
CA GLN A 246 -6.62 15.66 -19.25
C GLN A 246 -7.40 15.92 -20.55
N GLU A 247 -8.73 15.95 -20.47
CA GLU A 247 -9.60 16.22 -21.63
C GLU A 247 -9.30 17.58 -22.28
N LYS A 248 -8.85 18.57 -21.50
CA LYS A 248 -8.47 19.91 -22.00
C LYS A 248 -7.15 19.94 -22.76
N LEU A 249 -6.31 18.90 -22.68
CA LEU A 249 -4.96 18.91 -23.27
C LEU A 249 -4.96 18.82 -24.80
N GLY A 250 -6.12 18.58 -25.42
CA GLY A 250 -6.28 18.51 -26.86
C GLY A 250 -5.53 17.32 -27.47
N GLU A 251 -5.47 17.27 -28.80
CA GLU A 251 -4.78 16.19 -29.51
C GLU A 251 -3.27 16.22 -29.26
N ILE A 252 -2.69 15.03 -29.06
CA ILE A 252 -1.24 14.86 -28.93
C ILE A 252 -0.56 15.21 -30.25
N LYS A 253 0.06 16.39 -30.30
CA LYS A 253 0.92 16.81 -31.41
C LYS A 253 2.34 16.35 -31.15
N PHE A 254 2.71 15.22 -31.74
CA PHE A 254 4.06 14.68 -31.65
C PHE A 254 5.06 15.59 -32.38
N ASP A 255 6.07 16.07 -31.66
CA ASP A 255 7.21 16.80 -32.21
C ASP A 255 8.48 15.94 -32.11
N PRO A 256 9.01 15.41 -33.22
CA PRO A 256 10.22 14.58 -33.21
C PRO A 256 11.47 15.35 -32.79
N ARG A 257 11.45 16.68 -32.69
CA ARG A 257 12.57 17.48 -32.17
C ARG A 257 12.50 17.67 -30.65
N ASN A 258 11.33 17.49 -30.05
CA ASN A 258 11.13 17.56 -28.60
C ASN A 258 10.05 16.57 -28.15
N VAL A 259 10.44 15.30 -28.03
CA VAL A 259 9.64 14.21 -27.48
C VAL A 259 9.39 14.41 -25.98
N ALA A 260 10.34 15.00 -25.24
CA ALA A 260 10.15 15.36 -23.83
C ALA A 260 8.98 16.34 -23.63
N GLY A 261 8.63 17.10 -24.65
CA GLY A 261 7.44 17.93 -24.70
C GLY A 261 6.13 17.16 -24.52
N LEU A 262 6.12 15.82 -24.60
CA LEU A 262 4.97 15.00 -24.23
C LEU A 262 4.65 15.06 -22.72
N ALA A 263 5.61 15.46 -21.87
CA ALA A 263 5.38 15.65 -20.44
C ALA A 263 4.24 16.65 -20.15
N ARG A 264 3.97 17.58 -21.06
CA ARG A 264 2.83 18.52 -20.96
C ARG A 264 1.46 17.82 -20.89
N PHE A 265 1.37 16.56 -21.34
CA PHE A 265 0.15 15.77 -21.33
C PHE A 265 -0.08 15.04 -20.00
N ALA A 266 0.88 15.07 -19.08
CA ALA A 266 0.69 14.58 -17.72
C ALA A 266 -0.08 15.62 -16.88
N VAL A 267 -0.92 15.11 -15.97
CA VAL A 267 -1.61 15.91 -14.96
C VAL A 267 -1.08 15.51 -13.60
N PHE A 268 -0.48 16.47 -12.90
CA PHE A 268 -0.02 16.30 -11.53
C PHE A 268 -0.82 17.20 -10.60
N HIS A 269 -0.96 16.77 -9.35
CA HIS A 269 -1.59 17.57 -8.31
C HIS A 269 -0.78 17.51 -7.02
N HIS A 270 -0.84 18.58 -6.23
CA HIS A 270 -0.20 18.67 -4.91
C HIS A 270 -1.10 19.44 -3.94
N TRP A 271 -1.12 19.02 -2.67
CA TRP A 271 -2.02 19.56 -1.65
C TRP A 271 -1.23 20.18 -0.50
N VAL A 272 -1.29 21.51 -0.40
CA VAL A 272 -0.53 22.27 0.59
C VAL A 272 -1.17 23.61 0.82
N ASP A 273 -1.13 24.09 2.06
CA ASP A 273 -1.57 25.43 2.43
C ASP A 273 -0.54 26.47 1.92
N VAL A 274 -0.82 27.10 0.78
CA VAL A 274 0.11 28.04 0.12
C VAL A 274 -0.10 29.48 0.58
N ASN A 275 -1.18 29.78 1.28
CA ASN A 275 -1.51 31.12 1.78
C ASN A 275 -1.41 31.24 3.32
N GLN A 276 -1.10 30.13 4.00
CA GLN A 276 -0.98 30.00 5.45
C GLN A 276 -2.26 30.32 6.23
N ASP A 277 -3.43 30.06 5.64
CA ASP A 277 -4.72 30.25 6.32
C ASP A 277 -5.19 29.01 7.10
N GLY A 278 -4.42 27.93 7.08
CA GLY A 278 -4.70 26.66 7.73
C GLY A 278 -5.45 25.67 6.83
N ALA A 279 -6.08 26.13 5.75
CA ALA A 279 -6.76 25.27 4.81
C ALA A 279 -5.79 24.71 3.75
N ARG A 280 -6.04 23.48 3.29
CA ARG A 280 -5.26 22.86 2.22
C ARG A 280 -5.72 23.36 0.86
N ASP A 281 -4.79 23.97 0.13
CA ASP A 281 -5.00 24.38 -1.25
C ASP A 281 -4.61 23.25 -2.22
N LEU A 282 -5.08 23.36 -3.46
CA LEU A 282 -4.79 22.43 -4.55
C LEU A 282 -3.97 23.11 -5.64
N ILE A 283 -2.79 22.57 -5.90
CA ILE A 283 -1.96 22.90 -7.05
C ILE A 283 -2.18 21.85 -8.13
N VAL A 284 -2.49 22.26 -9.36
CA VAL A 284 -2.60 21.37 -10.52
C VAL A 284 -1.63 21.79 -11.60
N LEU A 285 -0.73 20.90 -11.99
CA LEU A 285 0.10 21.06 -13.19
C LEU A 285 -0.57 20.31 -14.34
N PHE A 286 -0.93 21.03 -15.39
CA PHE A 286 -1.45 20.44 -16.62
C PHE A 286 -1.10 21.33 -17.83
N GLY A 287 -0.70 20.74 -18.95
CA GLY A 287 -0.47 21.49 -20.19
C GLY A 287 0.65 22.54 -20.10
N GLY A 288 1.59 22.37 -19.16
CA GLY A 288 2.62 23.37 -18.85
C GLY A 288 2.08 24.60 -18.09
N ASN A 289 0.87 24.53 -17.54
CA ASN A 289 0.32 25.55 -16.64
C ASN A 289 0.23 24.98 -15.23
N VAL A 290 0.59 25.80 -14.26
CA VAL A 290 0.34 25.55 -12.85
C VAL A 290 -0.86 26.38 -12.44
N LEU A 291 -1.90 25.72 -11.97
CA LEU A 291 -3.08 26.34 -11.39
C LEU A 291 -3.08 26.18 -9.89
N VAL A 292 -3.54 27.20 -9.18
CA VAL A 292 -3.77 27.13 -7.73
C VAL A 292 -5.24 27.38 -7.46
N PHE A 293 -5.87 26.48 -6.72
CA PHE A 293 -7.22 26.62 -6.19
C PHE A 293 -7.13 26.69 -4.67
N LEU A 294 -7.66 27.78 -4.09
CA LEU A 294 -7.60 27.95 -2.64
C LEU A 294 -8.64 27.09 -1.95
N GLY A 295 -8.24 26.52 -0.82
CA GLY A 295 -9.11 25.92 0.19
C GLY A 295 -9.77 26.98 1.05
N GLY A 296 -10.58 26.50 1.99
CA GLY A 296 -11.19 27.32 3.02
C GLY A 296 -12.23 26.52 3.78
N ARG A 297 -13.01 27.22 4.61
CA ARG A 297 -14.05 26.64 5.48
C ARG A 297 -15.15 25.83 4.80
N ASN A 298 -15.29 25.94 3.48
CA ASN A 298 -16.26 25.16 2.70
C ASN A 298 -15.56 24.23 1.69
N GLY A 299 -14.26 23.96 1.88
CA GLY A 299 -13.43 23.20 0.96
C GLY A 299 -12.87 24.07 -0.16
N LEU A 300 -12.35 23.42 -1.20
CA LEU A 300 -11.75 24.09 -2.35
C LEU A 300 -12.74 24.94 -3.17
N ASP A 301 -12.31 26.15 -3.54
CA ASP A 301 -13.00 26.96 -4.54
C ASP A 301 -12.58 26.59 -5.97
N MET A 302 -13.30 25.64 -6.56
CA MET A 302 -13.04 25.16 -7.93
C MET A 302 -13.59 26.08 -9.04
N ARG A 303 -14.22 27.23 -8.72
CA ARG A 303 -14.87 28.10 -9.73
C ARG A 303 -13.85 28.75 -10.67
N ARG A 304 -12.73 29.19 -10.11
CA ARG A 304 -11.60 29.74 -10.87
C ARG A 304 -10.30 29.59 -10.07
N PRO A 305 -9.17 29.30 -10.73
CA PRO A 305 -7.88 29.33 -10.05
C PRO A 305 -7.52 30.76 -9.64
N VAL A 306 -6.87 30.92 -8.49
CA VAL A 306 -6.37 32.21 -8.01
C VAL A 306 -5.07 32.62 -8.71
N GLU A 307 -4.30 31.63 -9.16
CA GLU A 307 -3.06 31.78 -9.88
C GLU A 307 -3.04 30.84 -11.09
N GLN A 308 -2.50 31.36 -12.19
CA GLN A 308 -2.22 30.58 -13.40
C GLN A 308 -0.83 30.97 -13.89
N LEU A 309 0.17 30.19 -13.48
CA LEU A 309 1.54 30.38 -13.89
C LEU A 309 1.84 29.50 -15.11
N ARG A 310 2.30 30.11 -16.19
CA ARG A 310 2.77 29.36 -17.36
C ARG A 310 4.22 28.93 -17.13
N ALA A 311 4.43 27.64 -16.94
CA ALA A 311 5.75 27.08 -16.87
C ALA A 311 6.34 26.92 -18.28
N SER A 312 7.61 27.30 -18.44
CA SER A 312 8.35 27.13 -19.69
C SER A 312 9.15 25.84 -19.70
N GLY A 313 9.16 25.14 -20.84
CA GLY A 313 9.93 23.90 -21.03
C GLY A 313 9.14 22.63 -20.69
N ASN A 314 9.84 21.51 -20.60
CA ASN A 314 9.24 20.19 -20.38
C ASN A 314 9.19 19.91 -18.87
N VAL A 315 8.11 20.33 -18.21
CA VAL A 315 7.94 20.11 -16.77
C VAL A 315 7.54 18.66 -16.51
N LEU A 316 8.32 17.97 -15.69
CA LEU A 316 8.10 16.59 -15.27
C LEU A 316 7.35 16.49 -13.95
N TYR A 317 7.53 17.48 -13.06
CA TYR A 317 6.98 17.44 -11.71
C TYR A 317 6.79 18.86 -11.16
N ALA A 318 5.81 19.04 -10.28
CA ALA A 318 5.55 20.28 -9.57
C ALA A 318 5.07 19.99 -8.16
N LEU A 319 5.57 20.75 -7.19
CA LEU A 319 5.15 20.72 -5.79
C LEU A 319 5.32 22.11 -5.18
N ALA A 320 4.72 22.37 -4.02
CA ALA A 320 5.03 23.58 -3.26
C ALA A 320 5.50 23.24 -1.85
N MET A 321 6.58 23.91 -1.45
CA MET A 321 7.27 23.72 -0.18
C MET A 321 8.12 24.97 0.13
N PRO A 322 8.37 25.30 1.41
CA PRO A 322 9.30 26.36 1.74
C PRO A 322 10.72 26.00 1.26
N VAL A 323 11.34 26.82 0.41
CA VAL A 323 12.74 26.60 -0.03
C VAL A 323 13.72 27.59 0.59
N ASP A 324 13.23 28.68 1.16
CA ASP A 324 14.04 29.65 1.88
C ASP A 324 13.73 29.68 3.39
N ARG A 325 13.95 30.82 4.06
CA ARG A 325 13.81 30.93 5.51
C ARG A 325 12.41 31.32 5.95
N ASP A 326 11.58 31.83 5.04
CA ASP A 326 10.20 32.12 5.40
C ASP A 326 9.36 30.83 5.36
N PRO A 327 8.26 30.78 6.11
CA PRO A 327 7.45 29.58 6.18
C PRO A 327 6.50 29.44 4.97
N ILE A 328 6.47 30.41 4.06
CA ILE A 328 5.52 30.46 2.95
C ILE A 328 5.99 29.45 1.90
N PRO A 329 5.13 28.50 1.47
CA PRO A 329 5.52 27.57 0.43
C PRO A 329 5.85 28.26 -0.89
N ASP A 330 6.99 27.91 -1.46
CA ASP A 330 7.43 28.32 -2.78
C ASP A 330 7.07 27.21 -3.79
N LEU A 331 6.78 27.58 -5.04
CA LEU A 331 6.49 26.60 -6.10
C LEU A 331 7.79 26.06 -6.67
N VAL A 332 7.98 24.75 -6.62
CA VAL A 332 9.16 24.06 -7.16
C VAL A 332 8.75 23.24 -8.38
N LEU A 333 9.39 23.52 -9.51
CA LEU A 333 9.21 22.80 -10.78
C LEU A 333 10.47 22.02 -11.13
N ILE A 334 10.31 20.77 -11.53
CA ILE A 334 11.38 19.96 -12.12
C ILE A 334 11.13 19.88 -13.61
N ARG A 335 12.05 20.41 -14.42
CA ARG A 335 12.00 20.34 -15.88
C ARG A 335 13.14 19.52 -16.45
N ILE A 336 12.92 18.96 -17.63
CA ILE A 336 13.93 18.30 -18.43
C ILE A 336 14.20 19.09 -19.71
N GLU A 337 15.42 18.99 -20.21
CA GLU A 337 15.79 19.57 -21.51
C GLU A 337 14.96 18.98 -22.67
N ASP A 338 15.06 19.61 -23.84
CA ASP A 338 14.42 19.10 -25.06
C ASP A 338 15.13 17.82 -25.53
N ILE A 339 14.35 16.73 -25.62
CA ILE A 339 14.86 15.44 -26.11
C ILE A 339 14.25 15.17 -27.47
N SER A 340 15.05 15.23 -28.53
CA SER A 340 14.63 14.83 -29.87
C SER A 340 14.48 13.31 -29.98
N LEU A 341 13.69 12.85 -30.95
CA LEU A 341 13.57 11.43 -31.29
C LEU A 341 14.92 10.82 -31.68
N ALA A 342 15.79 11.58 -32.35
CA ALA A 342 17.14 11.12 -32.68
C ALA A 342 18.01 10.97 -31.42
N GLN A 343 17.91 11.89 -30.46
CA GLN A 343 18.53 11.72 -29.15
C GLN A 343 17.93 10.53 -28.41
N LEU A 344 16.61 10.34 -28.44
CA LEU A 344 15.94 9.20 -27.80
C LEU A 344 16.42 7.84 -28.35
N VAL A 345 16.62 7.74 -29.67
CA VAL A 345 17.24 6.56 -30.31
C VAL A 345 18.72 6.39 -29.90
N LYS A 346 19.47 7.47 -29.71
CA LYS A 346 20.85 7.40 -29.19
C LYS A 346 20.87 6.94 -27.74
N ILE A 347 20.05 7.54 -26.88
CA ILE A 347 19.81 7.20 -25.48
C ILE A 347 19.44 5.72 -25.34
N LEU A 348 18.68 5.16 -26.29
CA LEU A 348 18.38 3.73 -26.35
C LEU A 348 19.63 2.85 -26.42
N VAL A 349 20.66 3.20 -27.17
CA VAL A 349 21.80 2.30 -27.42
C VAL A 349 23.09 2.72 -26.69
N LEU A 350 23.27 4.01 -26.45
CA LEU A 350 24.47 4.63 -25.88
C LEU A 350 24.20 5.20 -24.48
N SER A 351 25.25 5.28 -23.65
CA SER A 351 25.18 6.05 -22.41
C SER A 351 24.84 7.51 -22.73
N PHE A 352 24.13 8.15 -21.81
CA PHE A 352 23.61 9.48 -22.00
C PHE A 352 23.69 10.28 -20.71
N SER A 353 23.68 11.60 -20.88
CA SER A 353 23.53 12.58 -19.82
C SER A 353 22.21 13.32 -20.08
N LEU A 354 21.38 13.50 -19.04
CA LEU A 354 20.19 14.34 -19.09
C LEU A 354 20.37 15.56 -18.22
N LYS A 355 20.01 16.72 -18.78
CA LYS A 355 19.95 17.97 -18.01
C LYS A 355 18.55 18.14 -17.44
N LEU A 356 18.46 18.09 -16.12
CA LEU A 356 17.29 18.52 -15.37
C LEU A 356 17.53 19.93 -14.84
N GLU A 357 16.46 20.69 -14.68
CA GLU A 357 16.52 21.94 -13.93
C GLU A 357 15.42 21.99 -12.89
N ILE A 358 15.79 22.43 -11.70
CA ILE A 358 14.86 22.75 -10.63
C ILE A 358 14.69 24.25 -10.61
N LEU A 359 13.46 24.71 -10.76
CA LEU A 359 13.09 26.12 -10.73
C LEU A 359 12.17 26.34 -9.54
N SER A 360 12.57 27.23 -8.63
CA SER A 360 11.74 27.62 -7.50
C SER A 360 11.18 29.01 -7.73
N TYR A 361 9.88 29.23 -7.52
CA TYR A 361 9.20 30.51 -7.67
C TYR A 361 8.69 30.96 -6.30
N LYS A 362 9.04 32.18 -5.90
CA LYS A 362 8.77 32.69 -4.56
C LYS A 362 7.26 32.73 -4.29
N GLY A 363 6.83 32.14 -3.17
CA GLY A 363 5.46 32.24 -2.67
C GLY A 363 5.17 33.64 -2.12
N LEU A 364 4.00 34.18 -2.47
CA LEU A 364 3.56 35.52 -2.03
C LEU A 364 2.63 35.48 -0.81
N GLY A 365 2.33 34.30 -0.28
CA GLY A 365 1.47 34.11 0.90
C GLY A 365 -0.01 34.40 0.66
N ASN A 366 -0.44 34.50 -0.60
CA ASN A 366 -1.83 34.78 -0.98
C ASN A 366 -2.33 33.81 -2.07
N GLY A 367 -1.69 32.64 -2.17
CA GLY A 367 -1.96 31.65 -3.22
C GLY A 367 -1.27 31.91 -4.55
N ARG A 368 -0.45 32.96 -4.66
CA ARG A 368 0.28 33.32 -5.88
C ARG A 368 1.78 33.13 -5.71
N PHE A 369 2.45 33.02 -6.85
CA PHE A 369 3.90 32.92 -6.95
C PHE A 369 4.46 34.08 -7.78
N GLU A 370 5.72 34.42 -7.58
CA GLU A 370 6.43 35.30 -8.49
C GLU A 370 6.50 34.71 -9.91
N GLN A 371 6.56 35.56 -10.93
CA GLN A 371 6.63 35.11 -12.34
C GLN A 371 8.03 34.66 -12.76
N SER A 372 9.05 35.09 -12.02
CA SER A 372 10.44 34.74 -12.30
C SER A 372 10.93 33.72 -11.27
N PRO A 373 11.73 32.73 -11.67
CA PRO A 373 12.32 31.82 -10.72
C PRO A 373 13.33 32.56 -9.84
N LEU A 374 13.41 32.14 -8.58
CA LEU A 374 14.43 32.55 -7.63
C LEU A 374 15.82 32.20 -8.17
N PRO A 375 16.85 33.02 -7.86
CA PRO A 375 18.22 32.73 -8.24
C PRO A 375 18.76 31.51 -7.48
N GLU A 376 19.97 31.08 -7.86
CA GLU A 376 20.75 30.17 -7.03
C GLU A 376 20.88 30.70 -5.58
N PRO A 377 20.84 29.83 -4.57
CA PRO A 377 20.84 28.37 -4.64
C PRO A 377 19.45 27.71 -4.75
N PHE A 378 18.37 28.49 -4.89
CA PHE A 378 16.98 27.99 -4.85
C PHE A 378 16.50 27.40 -6.18
N SER A 379 17.11 27.81 -7.30
CA SER A 379 16.97 27.17 -8.61
C SER A 379 18.32 26.63 -9.06
N ARG A 380 18.34 25.45 -9.69
CA ARG A 380 19.57 24.71 -10.03
C ARG A 380 19.45 23.90 -11.30
N LYS A 381 20.59 23.62 -11.93
CA LYS A 381 20.71 22.65 -13.01
C LYS A 381 21.38 21.40 -12.48
N LEU A 382 20.90 20.25 -12.94
CA LEU A 382 21.39 18.92 -12.55
C LEU A 382 21.72 18.16 -13.82
N GLU A 383 22.79 17.39 -13.75
CA GLU A 383 23.19 16.49 -14.82
C GLU A 383 23.07 15.06 -14.30
N VAL A 384 22.30 14.25 -15.03
CA VAL A 384 21.99 12.87 -14.67
C VAL A 384 22.63 11.96 -15.70
N ASP A 385 23.71 11.31 -15.30
CA ASP A 385 24.42 10.36 -16.14
C ASP A 385 23.81 8.96 -16.04
N SER A 386 23.66 8.32 -17.20
CA SER A 386 23.01 7.04 -17.31
C SER A 386 23.66 6.14 -18.36
N PRO A 387 23.71 4.81 -18.13
CA PRO A 387 23.89 3.87 -19.23
C PRO A 387 22.69 3.92 -20.18
N SER A 388 22.83 3.30 -21.36
CA SER A 388 21.77 3.32 -22.37
C SER A 388 20.46 2.69 -21.89
N ILE A 389 19.32 3.15 -22.41
CA ILE A 389 18.02 2.58 -22.06
C ILE A 389 17.98 1.08 -22.41
N LEU A 390 18.59 0.59 -23.49
CA LEU A 390 18.67 -0.86 -23.77
C LEU A 390 19.54 -1.63 -22.78
N LYS A 391 20.57 -1.01 -22.19
CA LYS A 391 21.31 -1.62 -21.08
C LYS A 391 20.42 -1.66 -19.83
N LEU A 392 19.70 -0.58 -19.54
CA LEU A 392 18.68 -0.54 -18.47
C LEU A 392 17.48 -1.49 -18.73
N TYR A 393 17.14 -1.78 -19.98
CA TYR A 393 16.14 -2.79 -20.37
C TYR A 393 16.75 -4.19 -20.46
N GLY A 394 18.07 -4.34 -20.62
CA GLY A 394 18.79 -5.57 -20.30
C GLY A 394 18.68 -5.85 -18.80
N ASP A 395 18.73 -4.79 -18.01
CA ASP A 395 18.36 -4.76 -16.59
C ASP A 395 16.81 -4.82 -16.38
N ARG A 396 15.99 -5.21 -17.38
CA ARG A 396 14.61 -5.67 -17.11
C ARG A 396 14.62 -6.81 -16.11
N GLU A 397 15.67 -7.63 -16.13
CA GLU A 397 15.88 -8.63 -15.10
C GLU A 397 15.98 -7.97 -13.72
N GLU A 398 16.69 -6.85 -13.56
CA GLU A 398 16.73 -6.10 -12.29
C GLU A 398 15.39 -5.43 -11.93
N GLY A 399 14.67 -4.86 -12.90
CA GLY A 399 13.35 -4.25 -12.66
C GLY A 399 12.24 -5.26 -12.37
N ASP A 400 12.23 -6.38 -13.08
CA ASP A 400 11.35 -7.53 -12.81
C ASP A 400 11.79 -8.26 -11.54
N ALA A 401 13.09 -8.27 -11.22
CA ALA A 401 13.61 -8.72 -9.93
C ALA A 401 13.05 -7.85 -8.81
N LEU A 402 13.16 -6.52 -8.91
CA LEU A 402 12.65 -5.60 -7.91
C LEU A 402 11.13 -5.72 -7.72
N ARG A 403 10.38 -6.00 -8.80
CA ARG A 403 8.93 -6.30 -8.72
C ARG A 403 8.62 -7.65 -8.09
N ARG A 404 9.52 -8.61 -8.21
CA ARG A 404 9.43 -9.93 -7.55
C ARG A 404 9.96 -9.90 -6.13
N THR A 405 10.76 -8.90 -5.79
CA THR A 405 11.24 -8.67 -4.42
C THR A 405 10.06 -8.34 -3.52
N VAL A 406 9.89 -9.13 -2.47
CA VAL A 406 8.89 -8.89 -1.44
C VAL A 406 9.56 -8.21 -0.27
N VAL A 407 9.03 -7.06 0.14
CA VAL A 407 9.54 -6.30 1.29
C VAL A 407 8.44 -6.17 2.35
N ARG A 408 8.81 -6.34 3.61
CA ARG A 408 7.95 -6.13 4.77
C ARG A 408 8.69 -5.34 5.84
N LEU A 409 7.98 -4.44 6.50
CA LEU A 409 8.46 -3.86 7.75
C LEU A 409 8.26 -4.88 8.87
N ALA A 410 9.16 -4.84 9.84
CA ALA A 410 9.25 -5.81 10.92
C ALA A 410 9.67 -5.12 12.22
N ASP A 411 9.48 -5.81 13.33
CA ASP A 411 10.08 -5.52 14.63
C ASP A 411 10.93 -6.73 15.07
N PHE A 412 12.19 -6.79 14.64
CA PHE A 412 13.10 -7.91 14.98
C PHE A 412 13.85 -7.68 16.28
N ASP A 413 13.80 -6.48 16.87
CA ASP A 413 14.43 -6.19 18.16
C ASP A 413 13.44 -6.13 19.34
N GLY A 414 12.14 -6.18 19.06
CA GLY A 414 11.05 -6.27 20.01
C GLY A 414 10.78 -4.95 20.73
N ASP A 415 11.06 -3.81 20.09
CA ASP A 415 10.87 -2.49 20.67
C ASP A 415 9.43 -1.95 20.52
N GLY A 416 8.56 -2.72 19.88
CA GLY A 416 7.17 -2.41 19.56
C GLY A 416 7.01 -1.53 18.31
N ARG A 417 8.08 -1.26 17.57
CA ARG A 417 8.07 -0.38 16.39
C ARG A 417 8.55 -1.14 15.16
N ARG A 418 7.74 -1.06 14.10
CA ARG A 418 8.05 -1.69 12.81
C ARG A 418 9.07 -0.88 11.98
N THR A 419 10.26 -0.68 12.54
CA THR A 419 11.36 0.09 11.94
C THR A 419 12.40 -0.78 11.22
N ASP A 420 12.32 -2.09 11.39
CA ASP A 420 13.15 -3.08 10.73
C ASP A 420 12.57 -3.49 9.38
N LEU A 421 13.35 -4.25 8.60
CA LEU A 421 12.99 -4.62 7.24
C LEU A 421 13.38 -6.06 6.91
N ALA A 422 12.39 -6.83 6.47
CA ALA A 422 12.56 -8.12 5.82
C ALA A 422 12.52 -7.95 4.30
N LEU A 423 13.50 -8.50 3.60
CA LEU A 423 13.61 -8.45 2.15
C LEU A 423 13.81 -9.86 1.61
N LEU A 424 12.93 -10.28 0.71
CA LEU A 424 13.04 -11.52 -0.03
C LEU A 424 13.24 -11.19 -1.51
N ASP A 425 14.45 -11.39 -2.02
CA ASP A 425 14.78 -11.05 -3.41
C ASP A 425 14.26 -12.08 -4.42
N ASP A 426 14.41 -11.75 -5.70
CA ASP A 426 13.94 -12.56 -6.82
C ASP A 426 14.69 -13.89 -7.01
N GLN A 427 15.84 -14.02 -6.36
CA GLN A 427 16.64 -15.25 -6.30
C GLN A 427 16.25 -16.12 -5.10
N GLY A 428 15.31 -15.64 -4.28
CA GLY A 428 14.85 -16.29 -3.07
C GLY A 428 15.79 -16.09 -1.88
N GLU A 429 16.68 -15.10 -1.88
CA GLU A 429 17.49 -14.78 -0.70
C GLU A 429 16.69 -13.89 0.26
N LEU A 430 16.49 -14.39 1.48
CA LEU A 430 15.90 -13.65 2.58
C LEU A 430 16.98 -12.88 3.36
N ARG A 431 16.75 -11.59 3.61
CA ARG A 431 17.65 -10.71 4.36
C ARG A 431 16.87 -9.89 5.37
N GLY A 432 17.45 -9.70 6.55
CA GLY A 432 16.94 -8.78 7.56
C GLY A 432 17.86 -7.61 7.81
N TYR A 433 17.25 -6.46 8.07
CA TYR A 433 17.93 -5.23 8.42
C TYR A 433 17.25 -4.59 9.62
N ARG A 434 18.03 -4.10 10.58
CA ARG A 434 17.50 -3.41 11.76
C ARG A 434 17.51 -1.90 11.58
N ASN A 435 16.50 -1.22 12.12
CA ASN A 435 16.37 0.22 12.30
C ASN A 435 16.58 1.01 10.99
N LEU A 436 15.98 0.55 9.88
CA LEU A 436 16.08 1.23 8.58
C LEU A 436 15.03 2.33 8.39
N VAL A 437 13.87 2.20 9.03
CA VAL A 437 12.73 3.12 8.85
C VAL A 437 12.32 3.70 10.20
N PRO A 438 13.03 4.72 10.71
CA PRO A 438 12.79 5.26 12.05
C PRO A 438 11.46 6.01 12.18
N ASP A 439 10.83 6.42 11.06
CA ASP A 439 9.53 7.09 11.05
C ASP A 439 8.76 6.75 9.76
N LEU A 440 7.55 6.19 9.93
CA LEU A 440 6.70 5.74 8.82
C LEU A 440 6.10 6.92 8.03
N SER A 441 5.98 8.11 8.62
CA SER A 441 5.51 9.32 7.94
C SER A 441 6.51 9.82 6.88
N ILE A 442 7.78 9.41 7.00
CA ILE A 442 8.80 9.64 5.97
C ILE A 442 8.31 9.06 4.64
N LEU A 443 7.68 7.88 4.64
CA LEU A 443 7.22 7.19 3.43
C LEU A 443 6.15 7.97 2.64
N ASP A 444 5.34 8.80 3.32
CA ASP A 444 4.30 9.64 2.71
C ASP A 444 4.84 10.98 2.19
N THR A 445 6.03 11.42 2.66
CA THR A 445 6.67 12.71 2.33
C THR A 445 7.98 12.57 1.56
N LEU A 446 8.28 11.36 1.06
CA LEU A 446 9.57 11.00 0.47
C LEU A 446 9.99 11.90 -0.69
N THR A 447 9.04 12.21 -1.57
CA THR A 447 9.32 13.01 -2.76
C THR A 447 9.69 14.45 -2.36
N ASP A 448 8.92 15.04 -1.45
CA ASP A 448 9.15 16.38 -0.91
C ASP A 448 10.50 16.46 -0.19
N LYS A 449 10.82 15.45 0.66
CA LYS A 449 12.09 15.35 1.38
C LYS A 449 13.29 15.21 0.45
N PHE A 450 13.18 14.38 -0.59
CA PHE A 450 14.24 14.21 -1.58
C PHE A 450 14.54 15.52 -2.33
N VAL A 451 13.50 16.21 -2.81
CA VAL A 451 13.66 17.50 -3.49
C VAL A 451 14.24 18.56 -2.54
N ALA A 452 13.78 18.59 -1.29
CA ALA A 452 14.32 19.47 -0.25
C ALA A 452 15.82 19.23 0.00
N ASP A 453 16.22 17.97 0.17
CA ASP A 453 17.60 17.60 0.42
C ASP A 453 18.51 17.96 -0.77
N LEU A 454 18.00 17.79 -1.98
CA LEU A 454 18.74 18.16 -3.18
C LEU A 454 18.96 19.68 -3.29
N LEU A 455 17.95 20.49 -2.97
CA LEU A 455 18.07 21.96 -2.91
C LEU A 455 19.05 22.43 -1.82
N ARG A 456 19.24 21.65 -0.75
CA ARG A 456 20.16 21.97 0.36
C ARG A 456 21.63 21.66 0.08
N ARG A 457 21.94 20.73 -0.84
CA ARG A 457 23.34 20.36 -1.17
C ARG A 457 24.09 21.56 -1.77
N ARG A 458 25.37 21.79 -1.47
CA ARG A 458 26.10 23.01 -1.92
C ARG A 458 26.84 22.87 -3.26
N SER A 459 27.02 21.67 -3.77
CA SER A 459 27.73 21.37 -5.03
C SER A 459 26.77 20.89 -6.11
N ASP A 460 27.22 20.92 -7.37
CA ASP A 460 26.55 20.21 -8.47
C ASP A 460 26.32 18.76 -8.06
N VAL A 461 25.09 18.27 -8.25
CA VAL A 461 24.69 16.94 -7.85
C VAL A 461 24.61 16.08 -9.10
N GLU A 462 25.60 15.21 -9.28
CA GLU A 462 25.47 14.07 -10.18
C GLU A 462 24.50 13.08 -9.52
N LEU A 463 23.35 12.86 -10.16
CA LEU A 463 22.40 11.83 -9.77
C LEU A 463 22.59 10.63 -10.68
N ASP A 464 22.65 9.43 -10.10
CA ASP A 464 22.55 8.21 -10.87
C ASP A 464 21.08 7.84 -11.16
N THR A 465 20.89 6.99 -12.16
CA THR A 465 19.55 6.53 -12.55
C THR A 465 18.89 5.61 -11.55
N ARG A 466 19.65 4.97 -10.66
CA ARG A 466 19.09 4.10 -9.60
C ARG A 466 18.34 4.93 -8.57
N THR A 467 18.92 6.07 -8.17
CA THR A 467 18.30 7.04 -7.27
C THR A 467 17.00 7.59 -7.86
N LEU A 468 17.00 7.92 -9.17
CA LEU A 468 15.82 8.44 -9.87
C LEU A 468 14.72 7.37 -10.10
N MET A 469 15.10 6.12 -10.40
CA MET A 469 14.16 5.01 -10.57
C MET A 469 13.55 4.57 -9.23
N GLY A 470 14.35 4.58 -8.17
CA GLY A 470 13.88 4.34 -6.79
C GLY A 470 12.77 5.31 -6.40
N TRP A 471 12.86 6.57 -6.85
CA TRP A 471 11.83 7.59 -6.70
C TRP A 471 10.55 7.31 -7.52
N LEU A 472 10.69 6.85 -8.78
CA LEU A 472 9.54 6.61 -9.69
C LEU A 472 8.76 5.31 -9.42
N LEU A 473 9.37 4.29 -8.81
CA LEU A 473 8.80 2.93 -8.68
C LEU A 473 8.01 2.68 -7.38
N GLY A 474 7.91 3.66 -6.48
CA GLY A 474 7.02 3.63 -5.30
C GLY A 474 7.65 3.16 -4.00
N ARG A 475 6.83 2.89 -2.98
CA ARG A 475 7.29 2.62 -1.59
C ARG A 475 8.26 1.43 -1.51
N SER A 476 8.02 0.36 -2.26
CA SER A 476 8.85 -0.85 -2.23
C SER A 476 10.26 -0.62 -2.77
N SER A 477 10.43 0.14 -3.86
CA SER A 477 11.75 0.46 -4.40
C SER A 477 12.56 1.33 -3.43
N VAL A 478 11.90 2.26 -2.74
CA VAL A 478 12.55 3.08 -1.72
C VAL A 478 13.02 2.23 -0.54
N LEU A 479 12.17 1.33 -0.02
CA LEU A 479 12.55 0.43 1.06
C LEU A 479 13.73 -0.47 0.66
N VAL A 480 13.79 -0.95 -0.58
CA VAL A 480 14.96 -1.68 -1.10
C VAL A 480 16.19 -0.77 -1.14
N SER A 481 16.07 0.47 -1.61
CA SER A 481 17.21 1.41 -1.70
C SER A 481 17.82 1.74 -0.32
N LEU A 482 17.03 1.74 0.76
CA LEU A 482 17.53 1.94 2.12
C LEU A 482 18.48 0.82 2.58
N THR A 483 18.45 -0.34 1.91
CA THR A 483 19.35 -1.46 2.18
C THR A 483 20.70 -1.33 1.45
N GLU A 484 20.83 -0.42 0.48
CA GLU A 484 22.04 -0.27 -0.32
C GLU A 484 23.24 0.16 0.55
N GLY A 485 24.35 -0.57 0.42
CA GLY A 485 25.54 -0.34 1.23
C GLY A 485 25.39 -0.70 2.72
N ARG A 486 24.25 -1.27 3.13
CA ARG A 486 24.02 -1.77 4.49
C ARG A 486 24.25 -3.27 4.54
N LYS A 487 24.90 -3.73 5.62
CA LYS A 487 25.08 -5.17 5.85
C LYS A 487 23.82 -5.70 6.56
N PRO A 488 23.16 -6.74 6.01
CA PRO A 488 22.05 -7.36 6.72
C PRO A 488 22.54 -8.04 7.99
N PHE A 489 21.72 -8.07 9.04
CA PHE A 489 22.07 -8.74 10.30
C PHE A 489 21.90 -10.26 10.20
N PHE A 490 20.98 -10.73 9.36
CA PHE A 490 20.87 -12.14 8.97
C PHE A 490 20.63 -12.29 7.47
N ARG A 491 20.95 -13.48 6.96
CA ARG A 491 20.76 -13.86 5.56
C ARG A 491 20.47 -15.35 5.48
N LEU A 492 19.42 -15.73 4.76
CA LEU A 492 19.03 -17.12 4.56
C LEU A 492 18.57 -17.35 3.11
N PRO A 493 19.10 -18.35 2.39
CA PRO A 493 18.53 -18.72 1.09
C PRO A 493 17.19 -19.43 1.28
N ALA A 494 16.25 -19.19 0.39
CA ALA A 494 15.03 -19.99 0.28
C ALA A 494 15.39 -21.46 0.03
N PRO A 495 14.49 -22.40 0.37
CA PRO A 495 14.72 -23.83 0.18
C PRO A 495 15.17 -24.17 -1.25
N PRO A 496 16.03 -25.18 -1.47
CA PRO A 496 16.72 -25.42 -2.75
C PRO A 496 15.84 -25.59 -4.01
N ASP A 497 14.55 -25.88 -3.83
CA ASP A 497 13.59 -26.04 -4.93
C ASP A 497 12.76 -24.78 -5.20
N TRP A 498 12.90 -23.74 -4.36
CA TRP A 498 12.12 -22.51 -4.36
C TRP A 498 12.74 -21.46 -5.29
N SER A 499 12.66 -21.70 -6.59
CA SER A 499 13.15 -20.74 -7.59
C SER A 499 12.50 -19.35 -7.52
N GLN A 500 11.28 -19.26 -6.93
CA GLN A 500 10.57 -18.02 -6.61
C GLN A 500 9.61 -18.27 -5.43
N PRO A 501 9.86 -17.72 -4.23
CA PRO A 501 8.85 -17.63 -3.17
C PRO A 501 7.73 -16.68 -3.60
N GLN A 502 6.49 -16.98 -3.24
CA GLN A 502 5.30 -16.28 -3.77
C GLN A 502 4.70 -15.28 -2.79
N ALA A 503 4.95 -15.44 -1.50
CA ALA A 503 4.50 -14.53 -0.46
C ALA A 503 5.40 -14.59 0.78
N MET A 504 5.44 -13.49 1.52
CA MET A 504 6.11 -13.33 2.81
C MET A 504 5.20 -12.59 3.78
N GLY A 505 5.04 -13.15 4.99
CA GLY A 505 4.42 -12.51 6.15
C GLY A 505 5.44 -12.34 7.27
N VAL A 506 5.27 -11.31 8.10
CA VAL A 506 6.19 -10.98 9.20
C VAL A 506 5.38 -10.63 10.44
N HIS A 507 5.50 -11.46 11.47
CA HIS A 507 4.65 -11.47 12.65
C HIS A 507 5.35 -12.23 13.79
N ASP A 508 5.07 -11.86 15.04
CA ASP A 508 5.41 -12.63 16.24
C ASP A 508 4.58 -13.93 16.33
N PHE A 509 5.15 -15.04 15.87
CA PHE A 509 4.52 -16.35 15.79
C PHE A 509 4.77 -17.20 17.04
N ASP A 510 5.76 -16.87 17.86
CA ASP A 510 6.08 -17.62 19.09
C ASP A 510 5.79 -16.86 20.41
N GLY A 511 5.43 -15.58 20.31
CA GLY A 511 4.99 -14.73 21.39
C GLY A 511 6.13 -14.11 22.21
N ASP A 512 7.37 -14.11 21.70
CA ASP A 512 8.52 -13.58 22.41
C ASP A 512 8.66 -12.03 22.33
N GLY A 513 7.76 -11.40 21.57
CA GLY A 513 7.74 -9.96 21.31
C GLY A 513 8.54 -9.52 20.10
N ARG A 514 9.12 -10.44 19.32
CA ARG A 514 9.86 -10.17 18.08
C ARG A 514 9.13 -10.81 16.90
N ASP A 515 9.31 -10.25 15.71
CA ASP A 515 8.66 -10.78 14.52
C ASP A 515 9.49 -11.93 13.87
N GLU A 516 8.87 -13.08 13.61
CA GLU A 516 9.40 -14.12 12.71
C GLU A 516 8.86 -13.93 11.28
N ILE A 517 9.46 -14.67 10.34
CA ILE A 517 9.18 -14.55 8.91
C ILE A 517 8.57 -15.84 8.39
N LEU A 518 7.34 -15.75 7.87
CA LEU A 518 6.67 -16.85 7.18
C LEU A 518 6.82 -16.67 5.67
N MET A 519 7.56 -17.56 5.02
CA MET A 519 7.64 -17.65 3.55
C MET A 519 6.68 -18.70 3.03
N LEU A 520 5.96 -18.42 1.94
CA LEU A 520 4.98 -19.33 1.35
C LEU A 520 5.22 -19.55 -0.15
N ARG A 521 4.95 -20.77 -0.61
CA ARG A 521 5.00 -21.16 -2.02
C ARG A 521 3.92 -22.17 -2.39
N ARG A 522 3.21 -21.87 -3.48
CA ARG A 522 2.27 -22.78 -4.11
C ARG A 522 2.97 -23.71 -5.09
N PHE A 523 2.72 -25.00 -4.95
CA PHE A 523 3.10 -26.04 -5.92
C PHE A 523 1.86 -26.54 -6.66
N GLY A 524 1.97 -26.75 -7.96
CA GLY A 524 0.98 -27.48 -8.76
C GLY A 524 1.51 -28.87 -9.09
N GLU A 525 0.87 -29.92 -8.59
CA GLU A 525 1.16 -31.30 -8.97
C GLU A 525 0.24 -31.73 -10.10
N GLU A 526 0.80 -32.25 -11.20
CA GLU A 526 0.05 -32.96 -12.24
C GLU A 526 -0.11 -34.42 -11.83
N ILE A 527 -1.33 -34.83 -11.50
CA ILE A 527 -1.63 -36.24 -11.25
C ILE A 527 -1.97 -36.90 -12.60
N ARG A 528 -1.08 -37.78 -13.08
CA ARG A 528 -1.29 -38.61 -14.27
C ARG A 528 -1.90 -39.96 -13.85
N ASN A 529 -3.00 -40.37 -14.49
CA ASN A 529 -3.53 -41.73 -14.37
C ASN A 529 -3.19 -42.48 -15.67
N GLY A 530 -2.19 -43.36 -15.62
CA GLY A 530 -1.73 -44.09 -16.80
C GLY A 530 -0.90 -43.24 -17.78
N ALA A 531 -0.60 -43.82 -18.95
CA ALA A 531 0.43 -43.31 -19.86
C ALA A 531 0.07 -41.97 -20.54
N ASP A 532 -1.21 -41.61 -20.68
CA ASP A 532 -1.60 -40.46 -21.54
C ASP A 532 -2.76 -39.58 -21.03
N GLU A 533 -3.22 -39.68 -19.77
CA GLU A 533 -4.25 -38.77 -19.23
C GLU A 533 -3.78 -38.00 -17.99
N VAL A 534 -3.66 -36.67 -18.14
CA VAL A 534 -3.56 -35.72 -17.02
C VAL A 534 -4.97 -35.51 -16.47
N VAL A 535 -5.30 -36.12 -15.34
CA VAL A 535 -6.69 -36.13 -14.85
C VAL A 535 -6.97 -34.97 -13.89
N LYS A 536 -6.03 -34.54 -13.04
CA LYS A 536 -6.21 -33.34 -12.18
C LYS A 536 -4.88 -32.69 -11.82
N ARG A 537 -4.83 -31.35 -11.87
CA ARG A 537 -3.80 -30.56 -11.19
C ARG A 537 -4.20 -30.34 -9.74
N LYS A 538 -3.50 -30.95 -8.78
CA LYS A 538 -3.70 -30.69 -7.35
C LYS A 538 -2.71 -29.61 -6.92
N ALA A 539 -3.22 -28.50 -6.40
CA ALA A 539 -2.36 -27.46 -5.83
C ALA A 539 -2.18 -27.70 -4.33
N ARG A 540 -0.94 -27.57 -3.85
CA ARG A 540 -0.59 -27.56 -2.42
C ARG A 540 0.14 -26.26 -2.09
N LEU A 541 -0.03 -25.76 -0.87
CA LEU A 541 0.72 -24.60 -0.36
C LEU A 541 1.72 -25.11 0.67
N VAL A 542 2.98 -24.73 0.54
CA VAL A 542 4.06 -25.10 1.45
C VAL A 542 4.65 -23.82 2.02
N GLY A 543 5.01 -23.83 3.30
CA GLY A 543 5.55 -22.69 4.02
C GLY A 543 6.82 -23.02 4.77
N PHE A 544 7.57 -21.99 5.14
CA PHE A 544 8.73 -22.06 6.03
C PHE A 544 8.69 -20.88 6.99
N LEU A 545 8.68 -21.17 8.29
CA LEU A 545 8.80 -20.15 9.34
C LEU A 545 10.27 -19.97 9.70
N VAL A 546 10.77 -18.74 9.70
CA VAL A 546 12.17 -18.39 9.97
C VAL A 546 12.24 -17.44 11.16
N ASP A 547 13.02 -17.84 12.15
CA ASP A 547 13.41 -17.00 13.29
C ASP A 547 14.78 -16.33 12.98
N PRO A 548 14.82 -14.99 12.85
CA PRO A 548 16.04 -14.23 12.58
C PRO A 548 17.14 -14.32 13.64
N ASP A 549 16.79 -14.60 14.89
CA ASP A 549 17.67 -14.51 16.07
C ASP A 549 18.16 -15.88 16.58
N GLN A 550 17.58 -16.99 16.11
CA GLN A 550 18.12 -18.32 16.38
C GLN A 550 19.44 -18.58 15.63
N PRO A 551 20.55 -18.95 16.31
CA PRO A 551 21.82 -19.21 15.65
C PRO A 551 21.72 -20.43 14.72
N ALA A 552 22.23 -20.29 13.49
CA ALA A 552 22.40 -21.43 12.59
C ALA A 552 23.23 -22.51 13.29
N GLN A 553 22.62 -23.66 13.57
CA GLN A 553 23.38 -24.78 14.15
C GLN A 553 24.53 -25.14 13.19
N PRO A 554 25.78 -25.27 13.70
CA PRO A 554 26.92 -25.59 12.86
C PRO A 554 26.71 -26.94 12.16
N ARG A 555 27.09 -26.96 10.88
CA ARG A 555 26.93 -28.07 9.92
C ARG A 555 27.50 -29.40 10.36
#